data_AF-A0AAW8AT34-F1
#
_entry.id   AF-A0AAW8AT34-F1
#
_cell.length_a   1.000
_cell.length_b   1.000
_cell.length_c   1.000
_cell.angle_alpha   90.00
_cell.angle_beta   90.00
_cell.angle_gamma   90.00
#
_symmetry.space_group_name_H-M   'P 1'
#
loop_
_entity.id
_entity.type
_entity.pdbx_description
1 polymer ?
#
loop_
_entity_poly.entity_id
_entity_poly.type
_entity_poly.pdbx_seq_one_letter_code
_entity_poly.pdbx_strand_id
1 'polypeptide(L)' 'GGYDRHGAADQSARCINCGNPYCEWQCPVHNYIPDWLRLVKQGRLFEAAELCHQTNSLPEICGRICPQDRLCEGACTLN' A
#
# COMPACT_ATOMS: atom_id res chain seq x y z
N GLY A 1 6.09 11.67 -1.22
CA GLY A 1 5.20 10.91 -2.12
C GLY A 1 4.56 11.88 -3.10
N GLY A 2 4.81 11.69 -4.39
CA GLY A 2 4.44 12.65 -5.44
C GLY A 2 4.19 11.92 -6.76
N TYR A 3 3.24 10.99 -6.74
CA TYR A 3 2.77 10.33 -7.97
C TYR A 3 1.54 11.07 -8.48
N ASP A 4 1.50 11.31 -9.78
CA ASP A 4 0.25 11.62 -10.48
C ASP A 4 -0.59 10.33 -10.63
N ARG A 5 -1.78 10.46 -11.23
CA ARG A 5 -2.69 9.31 -11.38
C ARG A 5 -2.06 8.17 -12.18
N HIS A 6 -1.30 8.49 -13.22
CA HIS A 6 -0.67 7.49 -14.08
C HIS A 6 0.47 6.79 -13.35
N GLY A 7 1.37 7.55 -12.73
CA GLY A 7 2.47 7.00 -11.95
C GLY A 7 1.99 6.14 -10.79
N ALA A 8 0.89 6.51 -10.12
CA ALA A 8 0.29 5.69 -9.07
C ALA A 8 -0.26 4.35 -9.61
N ALA A 9 -0.90 4.37 -10.78
CA ALA A 9 -1.37 3.16 -11.45
C ALA A 9 -0.20 2.24 -11.86
N ASP A 10 0.87 2.81 -12.42
CA ASP A 10 2.06 2.04 -12.82
C ASP A 10 2.78 1.42 -11.62
N GLN A 11 2.99 2.20 -10.56
CA GLN A 11 3.65 1.68 -9.35
C GLN A 11 2.81 0.59 -8.68
N SER A 12 1.50 0.79 -8.57
CA SER A 12 0.62 -0.23 -8.00
C SER A 12 0.55 -1.50 -8.84
N ALA A 13 0.71 -1.40 -10.16
CA ALA A 13 0.73 -2.55 -11.07
C ALA A 13 1.96 -3.47 -10.88
N ARG A 14 3.03 -3.00 -10.23
CA ARG A 14 4.21 -3.81 -9.90
C ARG A 14 3.93 -4.84 -8.80
N CYS A 15 2.91 -4.64 -7.98
CA CYS A 15 2.54 -5.61 -6.94
C CYS A 15 2.13 -6.94 -7.59
N ILE A 16 2.75 -8.03 -7.15
CA ILE A 16 2.51 -9.38 -7.70
C ILE A 16 1.37 -10.14 -7.00
N ASN A 17 0.68 -9.51 -6.04
CA ASN A 17 -0.35 -10.15 -5.22
C ASN A 17 0.12 -11.51 -4.65
N CYS A 18 1.25 -11.47 -3.94
CA CYS A 18 1.90 -12.67 -3.39
C CYS A 18 0.97 -13.44 -2.45
N GLY A 19 1.07 -14.77 -2.44
CA GLY A 19 0.21 -15.62 -1.61
C GLY A 19 0.39 -15.43 -0.10
N ASN A 20 1.56 -14.99 0.35
CA ASN A 20 1.79 -14.56 1.73
C ASN A 20 2.27 -13.09 1.74
N PRO A 21 1.42 -12.13 2.14
CA PRO A 21 1.75 -10.71 2.08
C PRO A 21 2.59 -10.28 3.29
N TYR A 22 3.91 -10.49 3.23
CA TYR A 22 4.83 -10.06 4.28
C TYR A 22 4.78 -8.55 4.57
N CYS A 23 4.46 -7.74 3.54
CA CYS A 23 4.29 -6.29 3.69
C CYS A 23 3.14 -5.92 4.65
N GLU A 24 2.06 -6.70 4.68
CA GLU A 24 0.92 -6.53 5.59
C GLU A 24 1.28 -6.96 7.02
N TRP A 25 1.97 -8.10 7.16
CA TRP A 25 2.44 -8.60 8.45
C TRP A 25 3.44 -7.67 9.13
N GLN A 26 4.34 -7.07 8.37
CA GLN A 26 5.35 -6.15 8.89
C GLN A 26 4.79 -4.74 9.16
N CYS A 27 3.60 -4.43 8.64
CA CYS A 27 2.91 -3.18 8.95
C CYS A 27 2.31 -3.26 10.38
N PRO A 28 2.65 -2.35 11.31
CA PRO A 28 2.15 -2.43 12.69
C PRO A 28 0.62 -2.35 12.85
N VAL A 29 -0.07 -1.84 11.84
CA VAL A 29 -1.54 -1.72 11.80
C VAL A 29 -2.18 -2.68 10.80
N HIS A 30 -1.40 -3.60 10.22
CA HIS A 30 -1.88 -4.64 9.30
C HIS A 30 -2.75 -4.09 8.16
N ASN A 31 -2.27 -3.04 7.49
CA ASN A 31 -2.96 -2.51 6.31
C ASN A 31 -3.03 -3.58 5.21
N TYR A 32 -4.19 -3.67 4.55
CA TYR A 32 -4.44 -4.55 3.40
C TYR A 32 -3.72 -4.09 2.13
N ILE A 33 -2.38 -4.07 2.16
CA ILE A 33 -1.50 -3.46 1.15
C ILE A 33 -1.72 -4.01 -0.26
N PRO A 34 -1.72 -5.33 -0.47
CA PRO A 34 -1.97 -5.88 -1.81
C PRO A 34 -3.34 -5.47 -2.36
N ASP A 35 -4.35 -5.37 -1.50
CA ASP A 35 -5.72 -5.08 -1.92
C ASP A 35 -5.93 -3.62 -2.30
N TRP A 36 -5.46 -2.66 -1.51
CA TRP A 36 -5.59 -1.25 -1.90
C TRP A 36 -4.69 -0.93 -3.10
N LEU A 37 -3.53 -1.58 -3.26
CA LEU A 37 -2.72 -1.47 -4.48
C LEU A 37 -3.48 -1.99 -5.71
N ARG A 38 -4.17 -3.14 -5.59
CA ARG A 38 -5.02 -3.67 -6.65
C ARG A 38 -6.15 -2.70 -7.02
N LEU A 39 -6.76 -2.03 -6.04
CA LEU A 39 -7.79 -1.02 -6.28
C LEU A 39 -7.23 0.21 -6.99
N VAL A 40 -6.03 0.69 -6.60
CA VAL A 40 -5.34 1.80 -7.30
C VAL A 40 -5.05 1.43 -8.76
N LYS A 41 -4.55 0.21 -9.02
CA LYS A 41 -4.34 -0.32 -10.38
C LYS A 41 -5.63 -0.29 -11.21
N GLN A 42 -6.77 -0.54 -10.59
CA GLN A 42 -8.10 -0.53 -11.23
C GLN A 42 -8.70 0.88 -11.35
N GLY A 43 -8.01 1.93 -10.89
CA GLY A 43 -8.51 3.31 -10.88
C GLY A 43 -9.56 3.58 -9.79
N ARG A 44 -9.79 2.63 -8.87
CA ARG A 44 -10.79 2.69 -7.80
C ARG A 44 -10.23 3.39 -6.56
N LEU A 45 -9.85 4.66 -6.72
CA LEU A 45 -9.09 5.41 -5.70
C LEU A 45 -9.86 5.63 -4.39
N PHE A 46 -11.17 5.90 -4.46
CA PHE A 46 -11.98 6.11 -3.26
C PHE A 46 -12.11 4.84 -2.42
N GLU A 47 -12.26 3.69 -3.08
CA GLU A 47 -12.34 2.40 -2.39
C GLU A 47 -10.99 2.00 -1.82
N ALA A 48 -9.89 2.31 -2.51
CA ALA A 48 -8.55 2.13 -1.97
C ALA A 48 -8.33 2.99 -0.71
N ALA A 49 -8.77 4.25 -0.74
CA ALA A 49 -8.66 5.15 0.40
C ALA A 49 -9.50 4.66 1.59
N GLU A 50 -10.75 4.25 1.35
CA GLU A 50 -11.60 3.67 2.38
C GLU A 50 -10.95 2.43 3.01
N LEU A 51 -10.38 1.54 2.20
CA LEU A 51 -9.71 0.34 2.68
C LEU A 51 -8.49 0.67 3.55
N CYS A 52 -7.71 1.70 3.19
CA CYS A 52 -6.61 2.18 4.04
C CYS A 52 -7.11 2.73 5.39
N HIS A 53 -8.26 3.41 5.39
CA HIS A 53 -8.87 3.99 6.60
C HIS A 53 -9.48 2.94 7.54
N GLN A 54 -9.79 1.73 7.06
CA GLN A 54 -10.33 0.64 7.89
C GLN A 54 -9.34 0.16 8.96
N THR A 55 -8.04 0.17 8.66
CA THR A 55 -6.98 -0.34 9.54
C THR A 55 -6.11 0.78 10.12
N ASN A 56 -6.10 1.95 9.49
CA ASN A 56 -5.30 3.09 9.91
C ASN A 56 -6.13 4.38 9.91
N SER A 57 -6.24 5.07 11.05
CA SER A 57 -6.97 6.32 11.12
C SER A 57 -6.28 7.52 10.46
N LEU A 58 -4.98 7.41 10.12
CA LEU A 58 -4.18 8.49 9.54
C LEU A 58 -3.24 7.99 8.41
N PRO A 59 -3.77 7.35 7.35
CA PRO A 59 -2.96 6.78 6.27
C PRO A 59 -2.16 7.84 5.51
N GLU A 60 -2.67 9.07 5.41
CA GLU A 60 -1.99 10.18 4.73
C GLU A 60 -0.74 10.65 5.49
N ILE A 61 -0.78 10.55 6.82
CA ILE A 61 0.36 10.88 7.68
C ILE A 61 1.35 9.71 7.67
N CYS A 62 0.88 8.50 7.97
CA CYS A 62 1.71 7.28 7.98
C CYS A 62 2.42 7.06 6.64
N GLY A 63 1.76 7.28 5.50
CA GLY A 63 2.37 7.18 4.17
C GLY A 63 3.52 8.17 3.92
N ARG A 64 3.69 9.20 4.76
CA ARG A 64 4.80 10.16 4.68
C ARG A 64 5.86 9.96 5.75
N ILE A 65 5.49 9.53 6.95
CA ILE A 65 6.40 9.50 8.10
C ILE A 65 6.84 8.10 8.52
N CYS A 66 6.12 7.04 8.10
CA CYS A 66 6.53 5.70 8.47
C CYS A 66 7.92 5.41 7.89
N PRO A 67 8.79 4.68 8.61
CA PRO A 67 10.04 4.17 8.06
C PRO A 67 9.73 2.91 7.22
N GLN A 68 9.23 3.08 5.99
CA GLN A 68 8.75 1.94 5.18
C GLN A 68 9.86 0.94 4.84
N ASP A 69 11.10 1.41 4.67
CA ASP A 69 12.31 0.62 4.42
C ASP A 69 12.59 -0.43 5.50
N ARG A 70 12.16 -0.17 6.73
CA ARG A 70 12.28 -1.11 7.88
C ARG A 70 10.98 -1.86 8.17
N LEU A 71 9.91 -1.49 7.48
CA LEU A 71 8.56 -2.01 7.68
C LEU A 71 8.05 -2.67 6.40
N CYS A 72 6.89 -2.23 5.89
CA CYS A 72 6.17 -2.89 4.81
C CYS A 72 6.94 -2.97 3.49
N GLU A 73 7.69 -1.93 3.10
CA GLU A 73 8.53 -1.99 1.90
C GLU A 73 9.72 -2.90 2.15
N GLY A 74 10.38 -2.78 3.31
CA GLY A 74 11.47 -3.65 3.76
C GLY A 74 11.18 -5.15 3.67
N ALA A 75 9.94 -5.54 3.99
CA ALA A 75 9.48 -6.92 3.96
C ALA A 75 8.84 -7.35 2.62
N CYS A 76 8.75 -6.47 1.62
CA CYS A 76 8.12 -6.80 0.35
C CYS A 76 8.87 -7.93 -0.37
N THR A 77 8.14 -8.90 -0.93
CA THR A 77 8.70 -10.03 -1.69
C THR A 77 9.54 -9.59 -2.90
N LEU A 78 9.34 -8.37 -3.40
CA LEU A 78 10.06 -7.81 -4.55
C LEU A 78 11.22 -6.90 -4.17
N ASN A 79 11.47 -6.70 -2.87
CA ASN A 79 12.52 -5.81 -2.38
C ASN A 79 13.92 -6.40 -2.58
#